data_AF-A0A534SHZ8-F1
#
_entry.id   AF-A0A534SHZ8-F1
#
_cell.length_a   1.000
_cell.length_b   1.000
_cell.length_c   1.000
_cell.angle_alpha   90.00
_cell.angle_beta   90.00
_cell.angle_gamma   90.00
#
_symmetry.space_group_name_H-M   'P 1'
#
loop_
_entity.id
_entity.type
_entity.pdbx_description
1 polymer ?
#
loop_
_entity_poly.entity_id
_entity_poly.type
_entity_poly.pdbx_seq_one_letter_code
_entity_poly.pdbx_strand_id
1 'polypeptide(L)' 'MTESAKKCMVCAKPTVTLKGGICEACQDKIRREAMGEQARNNEGADRELTRQGITPVKK' A
#
# COMPACT_ATOMS: atom_id res chain seq x y z
N MET A 1 -25.35 23.12 11.21
CA MET A 1 -23.97 22.70 11.48
C MET A 1 -23.29 22.49 10.15
N THR A 2 -22.41 23.41 9.73
CA THR A 2 -21.59 23.24 8.52
C THR A 2 -20.41 22.36 8.89
N GLU A 3 -20.57 21.05 8.71
CA GLU A 3 -19.49 20.08 8.86
C GLU A 3 -18.36 20.48 7.91
N SER A 4 -17.30 21.07 8.46
CA SER A 4 -16.16 21.49 7.66
C SER A 4 -15.51 20.23 7.11
N ALA A 5 -15.66 20.00 5.80
CA ALA A 5 -15.09 18.85 5.12
C ALA A 5 -13.60 18.72 5.45
N LYS A 6 -13.26 17.66 6.17
CA LYS A 6 -11.87 17.39 6.58
C LYS A 6 -11.03 17.16 5.34
N LYS A 7 -9.77 17.59 5.35
CA LYS A 7 -8.84 17.41 4.23
C LYS A 7 -8.07 16.10 4.38
N CYS A 8 -7.87 15.39 3.28
CA CYS A 8 -6.98 14.24 3.22
C CYS A 8 -5.53 14.65 3.52
N MET A 9 -4.82 13.92 4.39
CA MET A 9 -3.42 14.21 4.73
C MET A 9 -2.42 14.00 3.59
N VAL A 10 -2.82 13.28 2.53
CA VAL A 10 -1.93 12.94 1.39
C VAL A 10 -2.11 13.91 0.23
N CYS A 11 -3.35 14.17 -0.18
CA CYS A 11 -3.64 15.00 -1.35
C CYS A 11 -4.24 16.37 -1.01
N ALA A 12 -4.44 16.69 0.27
CA ALA A 12 -5.04 17.93 0.78
C ALA A 12 -6.45 18.26 0.26
N LYS A 13 -7.08 17.36 -0.50
CA LYS A 13 -8.44 17.56 -1.00
C LYS A 13 -9.45 17.44 0.14
N PRO A 14 -10.48 18.31 0.20
CA PRO A 14 -11.59 18.15 1.13
C PRO A 14 -12.33 16.85 0.81
N THR A 15 -12.68 16.08 1.82
CA THR A 15 -13.34 14.79 1.66
C THR A 15 -14.30 14.57 2.83
N VAL A 16 -15.49 14.07 2.52
CA VAL A 16 -16.54 13.77 3.51
C VAL A 16 -16.17 12.50 4.30
N THR A 17 -15.59 11.52 3.61
CA THR A 17 -15.18 10.24 4.18
C THR A 17 -13.65 10.14 4.24
N LEU A 18 -13.12 10.14 5.45
CA LEU A 18 -11.70 9.87 5.72
C LEU A 18 -11.60 8.66 6.62
N LYS A 19 -10.71 7.73 6.28
CA LYS A 19 -10.35 6.62 7.16
C LYS A 19 -8.91 6.84 7.60
N GLY A 20 -8.68 7.00 8.91
CA GLY A 20 -7.36 7.36 9.44
C GLY A 20 -6.80 8.69 8.87
N GLY A 21 -7.67 9.63 8.47
CA GLY A 21 -7.26 10.93 7.90
C GLY A 21 -6.84 10.91 6.42
N ILE A 22 -7.00 9.77 5.73
CA ILE A 22 -6.66 9.64 4.31
C ILE A 22 -7.94 9.28 3.52
N CYS A 23 -8.10 9.85 2.33
CA CYS A 23 -9.20 9.52 1.43
C CYS A 23 -8.98 8.18 0.73
N GLU A 24 -10.07 7.54 0.30
CA GLU A 24 -10.04 6.20 -0.31
C GLU A 24 -9.11 6.11 -1.53
N ALA A 25 -9.11 7.13 -2.39
CA ALA A 25 -8.23 7.17 -3.56
C ALA A 25 -6.74 7.19 -3.20
N CYS A 26 -6.35 7.90 -2.14
CA CYS A 26 -4.97 7.91 -1.66
C CYS A 26 -4.62 6.58 -0.97
N GLN A 27 -5.56 5.98 -0.24
CA GLN A 27 -5.34 4.65 0.35
C GLN A 27 -5.15 3.57 -0.70
N ASP A 28 -5.93 3.58 -1.78
CA ASP A 28 -5.79 2.62 -2.87
C ASP A 28 -4.42 2.72 -3.55
N LYS A 29 -3.95 3.95 -3.81
CA LYS A 29 -2.60 4.18 -4.35
C LYS A 29 -1.51 3.63 -3.44
N ILE A 30 -1.53 4.00 -2.16
CA ILE A 30 -0.55 3.52 -1.17
C ILE A 30 -0.56 1.99 -1.10
N ARG A 31 -1.74 1.36 -1.12
CA ARG A 31 -1.85 -0.11 -1.12
C ARG A 31 -1.26 -0.73 -2.37
N ARG A 32 -1.54 -0.19 -3.57
CA ARG A 32 -0.95 -0.70 -4.81
C ARG A 32 0.57 -0.59 -4.82
N GLU A 33 1.10 0.53 -4.33
CA GLU A 33 2.55 0.75 -4.19
C GLU A 33 3.16 -0.26 -3.20
N ALA A 34 2.56 -0.40 -2.01
CA ALA A 34 3.01 -1.37 -1.00
C ALA A 34 2.94 -2.82 -1.51
N MET A 35 1.88 -3.20 -2.22
CA MET A 35 1.78 -4.53 -2.84
C MET A 35 2.81 -4.74 -3.95
N GLY A 36 3.08 -3.70 -4.76
CA GLY A 36 4.13 -3.73 -5.78
C GLY A 36 5.52 -3.91 -5.19
N GLU A 37 5.82 -3.20 -4.10
CA GLU A 37 7.07 -3.35 -3.35
C GLU A 37 7.17 -4.72 -2.68
N GLN A 38 6.08 -5.22 -2.10
CA GLN A 38 6.01 -6.57 -1.54
C GLN A 38 6.29 -7.64 -2.61
N ALA A 39 5.74 -7.50 -3.83
CA ALA A 39 5.99 -8.44 -4.91
C ALA A 39 7.48 -8.46 -5.32
N ARG A 40 8.12 -7.29 -5.43
CA ARG A 40 9.56 -7.18 -5.74
C ARG A 40 10.42 -7.81 -4.65
N ASN A 41 10.11 -7.57 -3.39
CA ASN A 41 10.83 -8.17 -2.27
C ASN A 41 10.69 -9.69 -2.25
N ASN A 42 9.51 -10.21 -2.55
CA ASN A 42 9.28 -11.65 -2.60
C ASN A 42 10.06 -12.31 -3.76
N GLU A 43 10.11 -11.68 -4.93
CA GLU A 43 10.94 -12.16 -6.06
C GLU A 43 12.43 -12.15 -5.72
N GLY A 44 12.93 -11.09 -5.06
CA GLY A 44 14.32 -11.04 -4.58
C GLY A 44 14.62 -12.15 -3.57
N ALA A 45 13.71 -12.40 -2.63
CA ALA A 45 13.84 -13.45 -1.63
C ALA A 45 13.82 -14.86 -2.27
N ASP A 46 12.90 -15.12 -3.20
CA ASP A 46 12.78 -16.38 -3.94
C ASP A 46 14.06 -16.67 -4.76
N ARG A 47 14.62 -15.63 -5.39
CA ARG A 47 15.90 -15.71 -6.12
C ARG A 47 17.07 -16.03 -5.21
N GLU A 48 17.14 -15.44 -4.01
CA GLU A 48 18.21 -15.71 -3.05
C GLU A 48 18.08 -17.12 -2.45
N LEU A 49 16.85 -17.58 -2.14
CA LEU A 49 16.59 -18.95 -1.69
C LEU A 49 17.01 -19.97 -2.75
N THR A 50 16.65 -19.73 -4.01
CA THR A 50 17.07 -20.56 -5.15
C THR A 50 18.59 -20.58 -5.29
N ARG A 51 19.27 -19.43 -5.11
CA ARG A 51 20.74 -19.35 -5.14
C ARG A 51 21.40 -20.17 -4.03
N GLN A 52 20.74 -20.27 -2.87
CA GLN A 52 21.17 -21.10 -1.75
C GLN A 52 20.77 -22.59 -1.91
N GLY A 53 20.15 -22.97 -3.03
CA GLY A 53 19.71 -24.33 -3.31
C GLY A 53 18.43 -24.74 -2.56
N ILE A 54 17.70 -23.78 -1.99
CA ILE A 54 16.45 -24.00 -1.28
C ILE A 54 15.30 -23.75 -2.25
N THR A 55 14.48 -24.77 -2.51
CA THR A 55 13.27 -24.60 -3.33
C THR A 55 12.19 -23.87 -2.52
N PRO A 56 11.78 -22.65 -2.91
CA PRO A 56 10.78 -21.89 -2.17
C PRO A 56 9.41 -22.57 -2.29
N VAL A 57 8.81 -22.92 -1.15
CA VAL A 57 7.47 -23.50 -1.09
C VAL A 57 6.46 -22.36 -1.14
N LYS A 58 5.91 -22.08 -2.32
CA LYS A 58 4.82 -21.10 -2.47
C LYS A 58 3.56 -21.68 -1.82
N LYS A 59 3.06 -21.01 -0.76
CA LYS A 59 1.75 -21.28 -0.15
C LYS A 59 0.65 -20.51 -0.86
#